data_AF-A0A8T5VK62-F1
#
_entry.id   AF-A0A8T5VK62-F1
#
_cell.length_a   1.000
_cell.length_b   1.000
_cell.length_c   1.000
_cell.angle_alpha   90.00
_cell.angle_beta   90.00
_cell.angle_gamma   90.00
#
_symmetry.space_group_name_H-M   'P 1'
#
loop_
_entity.id
_entity.type
_entity.pdbx_description
1 polymer ?
#
loop_
_entity_poly.entity_id
_entity_poly.type
_entity_poly.pdbx_seq_one_letter_code
_entity_poly.pdbx_strand_id
1 'polypeptide(L)'
;MKIRAHAESHVVELDDGSQWRIYPGDLATTLSWKPETDLRLEPSGDRTSSHVLVNATDQSRVRVSAAGDAWPDGEVKKALKGG
;
A
#
# COMPACT_ATOMS: atom_id res chain seq x y z
N MET A 1 12.19 -6.11 -1.95
CA MET A 1 11.49 -5.73 -3.21
C MET A 1 11.66 -4.24 -3.39
N LYS A 2 11.70 -3.71 -4.61
CA LYS A 2 11.87 -2.27 -4.86
C LYS A 2 10.69 -1.69 -5.62
N ILE A 3 10.53 -0.37 -5.52
CA ILE A 3 9.51 0.37 -6.26
C ILE A 3 9.97 0.54 -7.70
N ARG A 4 9.22 -0.04 -8.63
CA ARG A 4 9.45 0.06 -10.07
C ARG A 4 8.78 1.29 -10.67
N ALA A 5 7.54 1.57 -10.29
CA ALA A 5 6.80 2.74 -10.73
C ALA A 5 5.69 3.12 -9.73
N HIS A 6 5.37 4.41 -9.67
CA HIS A 6 4.14 4.90 -9.06
C HIS A 6 3.15 5.25 -10.17
N ALA A 7 2.14 4.42 -10.37
CA ALA A 7 1.05 4.67 -11.30
C ALA A 7 -0.11 5.34 -10.55
N GLU A 8 -0.51 6.53 -11.01
CA GLU A 8 -1.73 7.24 -10.59
C GLU A 8 -2.02 7.24 -9.07
N SER A 9 -1.27 8.08 -8.33
CA SER A 9 -1.49 8.57 -6.96
C SER A 9 -1.71 7.56 -5.81
N HIS A 10 -1.98 6.29 -6.07
CA HIS A 10 -2.39 5.31 -5.07
C HIS A 10 -1.92 3.89 -5.38
N VAL A 11 -1.26 3.65 -6.51
CA VAL A 11 -0.78 2.30 -6.89
C VAL A 11 0.74 2.30 -7.00
N VAL A 12 1.36 1.32 -6.34
CA VAL A 12 2.80 1.05 -6.40
C VAL A 12 3.00 -0.22 -7.20
N GLU A 13 3.80 -0.14 -8.26
CA GLU A 13 4.33 -1.29 -8.96
C GLU A 13 5.70 -1.66 -8.38
N LEU A 14 5.87 -2.92 -8.00
CA LEU A 14 7.11 -3.47 -7.50
C LEU A 14 7.96 -4.08 -8.62
N ASP A 15 9.23 -4.35 -8.34
CA ASP A 15 10.20 -4.88 -9.31
C ASP A 15 9.84 -6.26 -9.88
N ASP A 16 9.08 -7.05 -9.12
CA ASP A 16 8.53 -8.35 -9.52
C ASP A 16 7.33 -8.23 -10.48
N GLY A 17 6.87 -7.00 -10.78
CA GLY A 17 5.69 -6.71 -11.60
C GLY A 17 4.38 -6.72 -10.82
N SER A 18 4.40 -6.96 -9.51
CA SER A 18 3.21 -6.90 -8.67
C SER A 18 2.73 -5.46 -8.47
N GLN A 19 1.41 -5.24 -8.53
CA GLN A 19 0.80 -3.93 -8.35
C GLN A 19 -0.07 -3.90 -7.09
N TRP A 20 0.19 -2.91 -6.24
CA TRP A 20 -0.42 -2.77 -4.92
C TRP A 20 -1.05 -1.41 -4.77
N ARG A 21 -2.34 -1.38 -4.47
CA ARG A 21 -3.06 -0.16 -4.15
C ARG A 21 -2.89 0.16 -2.66
N ILE A 22 -2.41 1.36 -2.38
CA ILE A 22 -2.18 1.91 -1.04
C ILE A 22 -3.51 2.30 -0.42
N TYR A 23 -3.69 1.95 0.86
CA TYR A 23 -4.82 2.40 1.66
C TYR A 23 -4.81 3.93 1.79
N PRO A 24 -5.92 4.64 1.54
CA PRO A 24 -5.93 6.11 1.50
C PRO A 24 -5.38 6.80 2.75
N GLY A 25 -5.61 6.21 3.94
CA GLY A 25 -5.10 6.75 5.20
C GLY A 25 -3.57 6.67 5.37
N ASP A 26 -2.90 5.85 4.56
CA ASP A 26 -1.45 5.59 4.66
C ASP A 26 -0.66 6.24 3.51
N LEU A 27 -1.33 7.00 2.62
CA LEU A 27 -0.68 7.67 1.47
C LEU A 27 0.43 8.63 1.91
N ALA A 28 0.23 9.35 3.00
CA ALA A 28 1.21 10.31 3.52
C ALA A 28 2.56 9.62 3.84
N THR A 29 2.52 8.39 4.34
CA THR A 29 3.70 7.58 4.65
C THR A 29 4.49 7.24 3.38
N THR A 30 3.78 6.98 2.27
CA THR A 30 4.41 6.62 0.98
C THR A 30 5.10 7.79 0.30
N LEU A 31 4.82 9.04 0.70
CA LEU A 31 5.52 10.22 0.17
C LEU A 31 7.02 10.23 0.52
N SER A 32 7.42 9.52 1.58
CA SER A 32 8.83 9.41 1.98
C SER A 32 9.56 8.27 1.26
N TRP A 33 8.86 7.46 0.46
CA TRP A 33 9.45 6.33 -0.23
C TRP A 33 10.05 6.77 -1.57
N LYS A 34 11.22 6.20 -1.87
CA LYS A 34 11.95 6.44 -3.11
C LYS A 34 11.95 5.16 -3.96
N PRO A 35 12.22 5.24 -5.27
CA PRO A 35 12.39 4.06 -6.11
C PRO A 35 13.40 3.02 -5.57
N GLU A 36 14.43 3.52 -4.89
CA GLU A 36 15.49 2.72 -4.25
C GLU A 36 15.10 2.12 -2.89
N THR A 37 13.94 2.48 -2.33
CA THR A 37 13.45 1.95 -1.06
C THR A 37 13.24 0.45 -1.15
N ASP A 38 13.86 -0.28 -0.23
CA ASP A 38 13.60 -1.71 -0.08
C ASP A 38 12.33 -1.93 0.75
N LEU A 39 11.34 -2.54 0.11
CA LEU A 39 10.05 -2.90 0.67
C LEU A 39 9.96 -4.41 0.88
N ARG A 40 9.26 -4.78 1.94
CA ARG A 40 8.86 -6.14 2.27
C ARG A 40 7.34 -6.21 2.26
N LEU A 41 6.79 -7.22 1.61
CA LEU A 41 5.36 -7.49 1.64
C LEU A 41 5.06 -8.50 2.74
N GLU A 42 4.12 -8.17 3.61
CA GLU A 42 3.65 -9.03 4.69
C GLU A 42 2.12 -9.24 4.56
N PRO A 43 1.58 -10.43 4.88
CA PRO A 43 0.14 -10.62 4.93
C PRO A 43 -0.46 -9.77 6.05
N SER A 44 -1.56 -9.10 5.74
CA SER A 44 -2.32 -8.33 6.72
C SER A 44 -3.38 -9.23 7.37
N GLY A 45 -3.48 -9.18 8.70
CA GLY A 45 -4.59 -9.80 9.44
C GLY A 45 -5.86 -8.94 9.47
N ASP A 46 -5.83 -7.76 8.85
CA ASP A 46 -6.92 -6.81 8.83
C ASP A 46 -7.99 -7.19 7.79
N ARG A 47 -9.27 -6.95 8.10
CA ARG A 47 -10.36 -7.27 7.16
C ARG A 47 -10.35 -6.37 5.92
N THR A 48 -9.82 -5.16 6.04
CA THR A 48 -9.90 -4.12 5.00
C THR A 48 -8.70 -4.13 4.06
N SER A 49 -7.57 -4.73 4.46
CA SER A 49 -6.32 -4.73 3.69
C SER A 49 -5.79 -6.15 3.59
N SER A 50 -5.43 -6.59 2.40
CA SER A 50 -4.91 -7.95 2.21
C SER A 50 -3.45 -8.08 2.64
N HIS A 51 -2.65 -7.03 2.48
CA HIS A 51 -1.22 -7.04 2.76
C HIS A 51 -0.73 -5.71 3.37
N VAL A 52 0.49 -5.71 3.87
CA VAL A 52 1.21 -4.53 4.36
C VAL A 52 2.56 -4.46 3.67
N LEU A 53 2.89 -3.30 3.11
CA LEU A 53 4.24 -2.98 2.66
C LEU A 53 5.01 -2.36 3.83
N VAL A 54 6.17 -2.93 4.13
CA VAL A 54 7.08 -2.49 5.19
C VAL A 54 8.36 -1.99 4.55
N ASN A 55 8.72 -0.74 4.78
CA ASN A 55 10.01 -0.20 4.36
C ASN A 55 11.10 -0.73 5.29
N ALA A 56 12.08 -1.43 4.72
CA ALA A 56 13.15 -2.07 5.49
C ALA A 56 14.07 -1.05 6.18
N THR A 57 14.18 0.17 5.65
CA THR A 57 15.08 1.21 6.15
C THR A 57 14.55 1.89 7.42
N ASP A 58 13.32 2.37 7.39
CA ASP A 58 12.70 3.15 8.48
C ASP A 58 11.62 2.39 9.24
N GLN A 59 11.32 1.15 8.84
CA GLN A 59 10.26 0.29 9.39
C GLN A 59 8.84 0.90 9.24
N SER A 60 8.66 1.88 8.35
CA SER A 60 7.34 2.41 8.04
C SER A 60 6.46 1.35 7.39
N ARG A 61 5.20 1.28 7.81
CA ARG A 61 4.22 0.27 7.37
C ARG A 61 3.03 0.93 6.68
N VAL A 62 2.63 0.37 5.56
CA VAL A 62 1.51 0.87 4.75
C VAL A 62 0.62 -0.28 4.34
N ARG A 63 -0.68 -0.15 4.60
CA ARG A 63 -1.67 -1.14 4.19
C ARG A 63 -1.90 -1.08 2.69
N VAL A 64 -1.97 -2.26 2.07
CA VAL A 64 -2.20 -2.39 0.63
C VAL A 64 -3.15 -3.53 0.29
N SER A 65 -3.75 -3.42 -0.90
CA SER A 65 -4.55 -4.47 -1.54
C SER A 65 -4.11 -4.64 -2.99
N ALA A 66 -4.30 -5.82 -3.57
CA ALA A 66 -3.93 -6.06 -4.96
C ALA A 66 -4.66 -5.08 -5.89
N ALA A 67 -3.95 -4.47 -6.85
CA ALA A 67 -4.54 -3.42 -7.70
C ALA A 67 -5.70 -3.90 -8.59
N GLY A 68 -5.77 -5.22 -8.87
CA GLY A 68 -6.86 -5.86 -9.60
C GLY A 68 -8.11 -6.17 -8.76
N ASP A 69 -8.03 -6.02 -7.43
CA ASP A 69 -9.18 -6.19 -6.55
C ASP A 69 -9.90 -4.84 -6.38
N ALA A 70 -11.18 -4.80 -6.73
CA ALA A 70 -12.02 -3.64 -6.47
C ALA A 70 -12.18 -3.51 -4.96
N TRP A 71 -11.74 -2.39 -4.38
CA TRP A 71 -12.00 -2.12 -2.97
C TRP A 71 -13.51 -2.10 -2.76
N PRO A 72 -14.05 -2.71 -1.69
CA PRO A 72 -15.40 -2.42 -1.27
C PRO A 72 -15.45 -0.96 -0.83
N ASP A 73 -15.80 -0.07 -1.76
CA ASP A 73 -15.90 1.38 -1.58
C ASP A 73 -16.75 1.79 -0.37
N GLY A 74 -17.71 0.95 0.02
CA GLY A 74 -18.48 1.09 1.25
C GLY A 74 -17.69 0.93 2.55
N GLU A 75 -16.72 0.00 2.63
CA GLU A 75 -15.95 -0.26 3.85
C GLU A 75 -14.85 0.78 4.05
N VAL A 76 -14.15 1.17 2.98
CA VAL A 76 -13.11 2.22 3.03
C VAL A 76 -13.69 3.56 3.45
N LYS A 77 -14.87 3.92 2.93
CA LYS A 77 -15.57 5.16 3.34
C LYS A 77 -16.04 5.13 4.80
N LYS A 78 -16.45 3.96 5.31
CA LYS A 78 -16.81 3.82 6.73
C LYS A 78 -15.59 3.94 7.64
N ALA A 79 -14.47 3.32 7.27
CA ALA A 79 -13.23 3.41 8.04
C ALA A 79 -12.64 4.84 8.04
N LEU A 80 -12.77 5.59 6.93
CA LEU A 80 -12.33 6.99 6.85
C LEU A 80 -13.24 7.99 7.59
N LYS A 81 -14.52 7.65 7.80
CA LYS A 81 -15.50 8.51 8.51
C LYS A 81 -15.45 8.39 10.03
N GLY A 82 -14.71 7.41 10.58
CA GLY A 82 -14.61 7.19 12.02
C GLY A 82 -13.40 7.86 12.69
N GLY A 83 -12.62 8.65 11.94
CA GLY A 83 -11.44 9.39 12.43
C GLY A 83 -11.79 10.79 12.92
#